data_AF-A0A947DP28-F1
#
_entry.id   AF-A0A947DP28-F1
#
_cell.length_a   1.000
_cell.length_b   1.000
_cell.length_c   1.000
_cell.angle_alpha   90.00
_cell.angle_beta   90.00
_cell.angle_gamma   90.00
#
_symmetry.space_group_name_H-M   'P 1'
#
loop_
_entity.id
_entity.type
_entity.pdbx_description
1 polymer ?
#
loop_
_entity_poly.entity_id
_entity_poly.type
_entity_poly.pdbx_seq_one_letter_code
_entity_poly.pdbx_strand_id
1 'polypeptide(L)' 'MSIRRACAVLRAERSSYHYRGCRPDQAGLKQRIKEIATTRVRYGYRRITVLLRREGWGVNGKRIYRL' A
#
# COMPACT_ATOMS: atom_id res chain seq x y z
N MET A 1 -22.00 -18.62 17.73
CA MET A 1 -21.14 -17.90 18.70
C MET A 1 -21.07 -16.42 18.31
N SER A 2 -21.36 -15.49 19.21
CA SER A 2 -21.35 -14.06 18.90
C SER A 2 -19.92 -13.50 18.88
N ILE A 3 -19.63 -12.61 17.92
CA ILE A 3 -18.32 -11.94 17.76
C ILE A 3 -17.88 -11.27 19.08
N ARG A 4 -18.85 -10.74 19.85
CA ARG A 4 -18.60 -10.15 21.18
C ARG A 4 -17.96 -11.14 22.16
N ARG A 5 -18.48 -12.38 22.23
CA ARG A 5 -17.93 -13.42 23.11
C ARG A 5 -16.55 -13.88 22.63
N ALA A 6 -16.37 -14.03 21.32
CA ALA A 6 -15.09 -14.42 20.74
C ALA A 6 -13.98 -13.38 21.00
N CYS A 7 -14.23 -12.08 20.77
CA CYS A 7 -13.25 -11.02 21.05
C CYS A 7 -12.93 -10.87 22.55
N ALA A 8 -13.91 -11.10 23.43
CA ALA A 8 -13.71 -11.06 24.88
C ALA A 8 -12.80 -12.20 25.37
N VAL A 9 -13.02 -13.43 24.87
CA VAL A 9 -12.17 -14.59 25.19
C VAL A 9 -10.76 -14.40 24.64
N LEU A 10 -10.64 -13.88 23.42
CA LEU A 10 -9.34 -13.65 22.76
C LEU A 10 -8.61 -12.39 23.24
N ARG A 11 -9.19 -11.61 24.17
CA ARG A 11 -8.68 -10.28 24.59
C ARG A 11 -8.29 -9.36 23.42
N ALA A 12 -8.97 -9.51 22.28
CA ALA A 12 -8.72 -8.74 21.09
C ALA A 12 -9.70 -7.58 21.01
N GLU A 13 -9.20 -6.40 20.62
CA GLU A 13 -10.06 -5.25 20.42
C GLU A 13 -10.99 -5.48 19.22
N ARG A 14 -12.27 -5.17 19.37
CA ARG A 14 -13.28 -5.34 18.32
C ARG A 14 -12.93 -4.56 17.04
N SER A 15 -12.27 -3.41 17.18
CA SER A 15 -11.76 -2.60 16.07
C SER A 15 -10.80 -3.39 15.18
N SER A 16 -9.93 -4.21 15.77
CA SER A 16 -9.01 -5.09 15.04
C SER A 16 -9.73 -6.24 14.33
N TYR A 17 -10.86 -6.73 14.86
CA TYR A 17 -11.69 -7.74 14.17
C TYR A 17 -12.41 -7.14 12.96
N HIS A 18 -12.87 -5.89 13.07
CA HIS A 18 -13.50 -5.17 11.97
C HIS A 18 -12.49 -4.58 10.98
N TYR A 19 -11.22 -4.53 11.33
CA TYR A 19 -10.16 -4.03 10.47
C TYR A 19 -10.01 -4.93 9.24
N ARG A 20 -10.53 -4.47 8.11
CA ARG A 20 -10.17 -5.01 6.80
C ARG A 20 -8.96 -4.23 6.32
N GLY A 21 -7.80 -4.89 6.33
CA GLY A 21 -6.60 -4.37 5.70
C GLY A 21 -6.85 -4.17 4.21
N CYS A 22 -7.24 -2.96 3.82
CA CYS A 22 -7.36 -2.58 2.43
C CYS A 22 -5.93 -2.52 1.89
N ARG A 23 -5.44 -3.63 1.31
CA ARG A 23 -4.21 -3.65 0.52
C ARG A 23 -4.60 -3.13 -0.86
N PRO A 24 -4.39 -1.85 -1.19
CA PRO A 24 -4.61 -1.41 -2.56
C PRO A 24 -3.67 -2.21 -3.46
N ASP A 25 -4.26 -2.70 -4.54
CA ASP A 25 -3.70 -3.69 -5.45
C ASP A 25 -2.23 -3.39 -5.76
N GLN A 26 -1.34 -4.20 -5.19
CA GLN A 26 0.10 -3.92 -5.20
C GLN A 26 0.72 -4.22 -6.57
N ALA A 27 0.07 -5.08 -7.35
CA ALA A 27 0.59 -5.55 -8.63
C ALA A 27 0.68 -4.40 -9.64
N GLY A 28 -0.42 -3.65 -9.81
CA GLY A 28 -0.47 -2.52 -10.76
C GLY A 28 0.54 -1.42 -10.44
N LEU A 29 0.70 -1.08 -9.15
CA LEU A 29 1.67 -0.08 -8.73
C LEU A 29 3.12 -0.54 -8.99
N LYS A 30 3.46 -1.80 -8.67
CA LYS A 30 4.81 -2.33 -8.92
C LYS A 30 5.14 -2.37 -10.41
N GLN A 31 4.17 -2.77 -11.23
CA GLN A 31 4.34 -2.83 -12.68
C GLN A 31 4.60 -1.44 -13.25
N ARG A 32 3.83 -0.43 -12.82
CA ARG A 32 4.03 0.95 -13.26
C ARG A 32 5.37 1.53 -12.81
N ILE A 33 5.81 1.24 -11.59
CA ILE A 33 7.15 1.62 -11.11
C ILE A 33 8.23 0.99 -12.01
N LYS A 34 8.08 -0.29 -12.36
CA LYS A 34 9.03 -1.02 -13.20
C LYS A 34 9.09 -0.43 -14.62
N GLU A 35 7.95 -0.05 -15.19
CA GLU A 35 7.87 0.64 -16.48
C GLU A 35 8.63 1.98 -16.44
N ILE A 36 8.34 2.84 -15.45
CA ILE A 36 9.01 4.14 -15.30
C ILE A 36 10.53 3.96 -15.10
N ALA A 37 10.93 2.99 -14.28
CA ALA A 37 12.33 2.68 -14.04
C ALA A 37 13.05 2.18 -15.31
N THR A 38 12.36 1.39 -16.13
CA THR A 38 12.90 0.88 -17.41
C THR A 38 13.01 2.01 -18.44
N THR A 39 12.00 2.86 -18.57
CA THR A 39 12.03 3.98 -19.52
C THR A 39 13.01 5.08 -19.11
N ARG A 40 13.21 5.30 -17.80
CA ARG A 40 14.03 6.41 -17.28
C ARG A 40 14.97 5.93 -16.17
N VAL A 41 15.99 5.17 -16.55
CA VAL A 41 16.97 4.53 -15.64
C VAL A 41 17.63 5.47 -14.63
N ARG A 42 17.83 6.76 -14.97
CA ARG A 42 18.43 7.76 -14.05
C ARG A 42 17.46 8.28 -12.97
N TYR A 43 16.19 7.91 -13.01
CA TYR A 43 15.20 8.45 -12.07
C TYR A 43 15.21 7.64 -10.77
N GLY A 44 15.68 8.27 -9.70
CA GLY A 44 15.53 7.71 -8.35
C GLY A 44 14.10 7.76 -7.83
N TYR A 45 13.85 7.07 -6.71
CA TYR A 45 12.51 6.90 -6.10
C TYR A 45 11.75 8.22 -5.91
N ARG A 46 12.42 9.33 -5.62
CA ARG A 46 11.81 10.67 -5.48
C ARG A 46 11.14 11.14 -6.76
N ARG A 47 11.81 10.99 -7.92
CA ARG A 47 11.25 11.40 -9.22
C ARG A 47 10.14 10.46 -9.67
N ILE A 48 10.28 9.16 -9.40
CA ILE A 48 9.22 8.16 -9.64
C ILE A 48 7.97 8.50 -8.82
N THR A 49 8.13 8.90 -7.55
CA THR A 49 7.02 9.31 -6.69
C THR A 49 6.26 10.52 -7.25
N VAL A 50 6.96 11.51 -7.80
CA VAL A 50 6.32 12.69 -8.40
C VAL A 50 5.55 12.32 -9.66
N LEU A 51 6.10 11.46 -10.53
CA LEU A 51 5.41 10.97 -11.72
C LEU A 51 4.14 10.20 -11.37
N LEU A 52 4.23 9.26 -10.43
CA LEU A 52 3.09 8.48 -9.97
C LEU A 52 1.99 9.37 -9.38
N ARG A 53 2.36 10.40 -8.60
CA ARG A 53 1.38 11.35 -8.09
C ARG A 53 0.69 12.16 -9.19
N ARG A 54 1.40 12.53 -10.25
CA ARG A 54 0.82 13.21 -11.42
C ARG A 54 -0.13 12.29 -12.19
N GLU A 55 0.15 11.00 -12.23
CA GLU A 55 -0.73 9.96 -12.77
C GLU A 55 -1.92 9.63 -11.84
N GLY A 56 -2.09 10.34 -10.72
CA GLY A 56 -3.20 10.15 -9.79
C GLY A 56 -2.97 9.06 -8.73
N TRP A 57 -1.79 8.44 -8.71
CA TRP A 57 -1.47 7.43 -7.70
C TRP A 57 -1.15 8.11 -6.37
N GLY A 58 -2.04 7.94 -5.38
CA GLY A 58 -1.91 8.42 -4.00
C GLY A 58 -0.86 7.67 -3.18
N VAL A 59 0.37 7.56 -3.68
CA VAL A 59 1.43 6.72 -3.11
C VAL A 59 2.41 7.60 -2.33
N ASN A 60 2.80 7.12 -1.14
CA ASN A 60 3.85 7.76 -0.36
C ASN A 60 5.24 7.40 -0.92
N GLY A 61 6.15 8.37 -1.03
CA GLY A 61 7.52 8.10 -1.48
C GLY A 61 8.26 7.10 -0.59
N LYS A 62 7.94 7.08 0.72
CA LYS A 62 8.45 6.05 1.65
C LYS A 62 8.02 4.63 1.25
N ARG A 63 6.85 4.48 0.63
CA ARG A 63 6.33 3.19 0.16
C ARG A 63 7.09 2.73 -1.08
N ILE A 64 7.41 3.63 -2.00
CA ILE A 64 8.19 3.32 -3.21
C ILE A 64 9.62 2.94 -2.85
N TYR A 65 10.22 3.59 -1.84
CA TYR A 65 11.57 3.24 -1.38
C TYR A 65 11.67 1.83 -0.76
N ARG A 66 10.58 1.28 -0.22
CA ARG A 66 10.55 -0.07 0.39
C ARG A 66 10.22 -1.19 -0.61
N LEU A 67 9.83 -0.84 -1.84
CA LEU A 67 9.43 -1.77 -2.89
C LEU A 67 10.61 -2.12 -3.78
#